data_AF-S4W4D8-F1
#
_entry.id   AF-S4W4D8-F1
#
_cell.length_a   1.000
_cell.length_b   1.000
_cell.length_c   1.000
_cell.angle_alpha   90.00
_cell.angle_beta   90.00
_cell.angle_gamma   90.00
#
_symmetry.space_group_name_H-M   'P 1'
#
loop_
_entity.id
_entity.type
_entity.pdbx_description
1 polymer ?
#
loop_
_entity_poly.entity_id
_entity_poly.type
_entity_poly.pdbx_seq_one_letter_code
_entity_poly.pdbx_strand_id
1 'polypeptide(L)'
;RLKGFAFTTNGWVQSYGSRYVRPPIIVGDVSRPAPMTVKESQYAQSLTDKPMKGMLTGPVTILRWSFPRDDISAKEQSLQLALALRDEVNDLEKANVKVIQVDEPAIREGLPLREGKERDDYVQWAPLSFRLATSGVDNDTQIHSHFCYSDLDPAHIK
;
A
#
# COMPACT_ATOMS: atom_id res chain seq x y z
N ARG A 1 -3.11 12.29 -3.03
CA ARG A 1 -3.78 12.14 -4.35
C ARG A 1 -5.07 11.33 -4.25
N LEU A 2 -5.21 10.47 -3.24
CA LEU A 2 -6.49 9.83 -2.89
C LEU A 2 -7.47 10.81 -2.23
N LYS A 3 -8.77 10.60 -2.43
CA LYS A 3 -9.83 11.19 -1.59
C LYS A 3 -9.86 10.47 -0.23
N GLY A 4 -10.49 11.09 0.77
CA GLY A 4 -10.55 10.54 2.13
C GLY A 4 -9.31 10.82 3.00
N PHE A 5 -8.35 11.59 2.49
CA PHE A 5 -7.12 11.96 3.22
C PHE A 5 -7.02 13.45 3.51
N ALA A 6 -6.45 13.78 4.67
CA ALA A 6 -5.94 15.10 5.04
C ALA A 6 -4.44 15.04 5.34
N PHE A 7 -3.74 16.16 5.19
CA PHE A 7 -2.30 16.26 5.36
C PHE A 7 -1.95 17.49 6.20
N THR A 8 -1.05 17.32 7.18
CA THR A 8 -0.57 18.42 8.01
C THR A 8 0.61 19.12 7.34
N THR A 9 0.95 20.35 7.80
CA THR A 9 2.22 21.01 7.40
C THR A 9 3.32 20.78 8.44
N ASN A 10 3.00 20.90 9.74
CA ASN A 10 3.97 20.79 10.85
C ASN A 10 3.67 19.62 11.83
N GLY A 11 2.84 18.65 11.45
CA GLY A 11 2.48 17.51 12.31
C GLY A 11 3.52 16.39 12.30
N TRP A 12 4.75 16.70 12.71
CA TRP A 12 5.87 15.76 12.70
C TRP A 12 5.80 14.75 13.84
N VAL A 13 6.14 13.50 13.54
CA VAL A 13 6.28 12.40 14.49
C VAL A 13 7.66 11.77 14.30
N GLN A 14 8.40 11.57 15.39
CA GLN A 14 9.71 10.92 15.33
C GLN A 14 9.53 9.45 14.97
N SER A 15 10.28 8.96 13.98
CA SER A 15 10.31 7.54 13.62
C SER A 15 11.49 6.85 14.29
N TYR A 16 12.71 7.35 14.10
CA TYR A 16 13.92 6.89 14.79
C TYR A 16 15.03 7.93 14.71
N GLY A 17 15.92 7.99 15.71
CA GLY A 17 17.07 8.91 15.71
C GLY A 17 16.66 10.35 15.42
N SER A 18 17.19 10.96 14.37
CA SER A 18 16.81 12.31 13.89
C SER A 18 15.84 12.30 12.71
N ARG A 19 15.27 11.14 12.35
CA ARG A 19 14.33 10.97 11.23
C ARG A 19 12.89 11.08 11.73
N TYR A 20 12.16 12.00 11.10
CA TYR A 20 10.77 12.29 11.38
C TYR A 20 9.95 12.02 10.14
N VAL A 21 8.70 11.64 10.36
CA VAL A 21 7.68 11.51 9.33
C VAL A 21 6.53 12.45 9.65
N ARG A 22 5.69 12.70 8.66
CA ARG A 22 4.47 13.48 8.82
C ARG A 22 3.31 12.65 8.31
N PRO A 23 2.80 11.71 9.15
CA PRO A 23 1.76 10.79 8.74
C PRO A 23 0.53 11.55 8.24
N PRO A 24 -0.06 11.15 7.11
CA PRO A 24 -1.33 11.70 6.69
C PRO A 24 -2.46 11.18 7.58
N ILE A 25 -3.65 11.77 7.47
CA ILE A 25 -4.81 11.43 8.31
C ILE A 25 -5.92 10.91 7.38
N ILE A 26 -6.45 9.74 7.67
CA ILE A 26 -7.64 9.20 6.98
C ILE A 26 -8.86 9.80 7.67
N VAL A 27 -9.68 10.54 6.92
CA VAL A 27 -10.81 11.32 7.46
C VAL A 27 -12.14 10.97 6.80
N GLY A 28 -12.16 10.06 5.83
CA GLY A 28 -13.35 9.69 5.09
C GLY A 28 -13.08 8.51 4.16
N ASP A 29 -14.08 8.19 3.33
CA ASP A 29 -13.97 7.06 2.41
C ASP A 29 -12.91 7.32 1.34
N VAL A 30 -12.09 6.29 1.09
CA VAL A 30 -10.93 6.37 0.22
C VAL A 30 -11.31 5.97 -1.20
N SER A 31 -10.93 6.82 -2.16
CA SER A 31 -11.03 6.54 -3.58
C SER A 31 -9.93 7.22 -4.37
N ARG A 32 -9.60 6.67 -5.54
CA ARG A 32 -8.59 7.20 -6.46
C ARG A 32 -9.26 7.91 -7.64
N PRO A 33 -9.31 9.27 -7.66
CA PRO A 33 -10.03 10.00 -8.70
C PRO A 33 -9.30 10.06 -10.05
N ALA A 34 -7.98 9.82 -10.07
CA ALA A 34 -7.14 9.92 -11.25
C ALA A 34 -5.82 9.14 -11.07
N PRO A 35 -5.12 8.80 -12.17
CA PRO A 35 -3.78 8.22 -12.14
C PRO A 35 -2.78 8.99 -11.27
N MET A 36 -1.97 8.26 -10.51
CA MET A 36 -1.02 8.80 -9.55
C MET A 36 0.42 8.75 -10.04
N THR A 37 0.88 7.61 -10.56
CA THR A 37 2.28 7.34 -10.93
C THR A 37 2.46 6.94 -12.39
N VAL A 38 1.35 6.67 -13.11
CA VAL A 38 1.37 6.23 -14.51
C VAL A 38 2.20 7.13 -15.41
N LYS A 39 2.05 8.46 -15.31
CA LYS A 39 2.76 9.42 -16.17
C LYS A 39 4.28 9.27 -16.02
N GLU A 40 4.77 9.26 -14.78
CA GLU A 40 6.19 9.18 -14.49
C GLU A 40 6.75 7.79 -14.82
N SER A 41 6.02 6.71 -14.49
CA SER A 41 6.44 5.35 -14.80
C SER A 41 6.47 5.07 -16.30
N GLN A 42 5.47 5.52 -17.07
CA GLN A 42 5.45 5.36 -18.51
C GLN A 42 6.61 6.12 -19.18
N TYR A 43 6.87 7.36 -18.75
CA TYR A 43 8.00 8.13 -19.25
C TYR A 43 9.33 7.42 -18.92
N ALA A 44 9.53 6.96 -17.69
CA ALA A 44 10.74 6.24 -17.30
C ALA A 44 10.96 4.96 -18.14
N GLN A 45 9.90 4.18 -18.38
CA GLN A 45 9.98 3.00 -19.24
C GLN A 45 10.30 3.38 -20.70
N SER A 46 9.85 4.54 -21.19
CA SER A 46 10.14 4.98 -22.57
C SER A 46 11.62 5.32 -22.85
N LEU A 47 12.42 5.54 -21.80
CA LEU A 47 13.83 5.91 -21.92
C LEU A 47 14.77 4.69 -21.96
N THR A 48 14.24 3.48 -21.86
CA THR A 48 15.06 2.27 -21.80
C THR A 48 14.32 1.04 -22.33
N ASP A 49 15.04 0.14 -23.00
CA ASP A 49 14.54 -1.17 -23.39
C ASP A 49 14.52 -2.17 -22.21
N LYS A 50 15.10 -1.80 -21.05
CA LYS A 50 15.10 -2.64 -19.86
C LYS A 50 13.74 -2.58 -19.16
N PRO A 51 13.27 -3.67 -18.52
CA PRO A 51 12.08 -3.64 -17.68
C PRO A 51 12.24 -2.63 -16.54
N MET A 52 11.30 -1.68 -16.44
CA MET A 52 11.28 -0.63 -15.42
C MET A 52 10.13 -0.90 -14.44
N LYS A 53 10.38 -0.70 -13.14
CA LYS A 53 9.40 -0.97 -12.08
C LYS A 53 8.44 0.20 -11.86
N GLY A 54 7.15 -0.03 -12.01
CA GLY A 54 6.12 0.80 -11.37
C GLY A 54 6.23 0.66 -9.85
N MET A 55 6.08 1.76 -9.11
CA MET A 55 6.23 1.76 -7.64
C MET A 55 4.96 2.24 -6.96
N LEU A 56 4.44 1.44 -6.03
CA LEU A 56 3.30 1.76 -5.19
C LEU A 56 3.58 1.33 -3.74
N THR A 57 2.87 1.95 -2.81
CA THR A 57 2.81 1.51 -1.41
C THR A 57 1.52 0.69 -1.22
N GLY A 58 1.63 -0.46 -0.56
CA GLY A 58 0.51 -1.35 -0.32
C GLY A 58 -0.52 -0.80 0.67
N PRO A 59 -1.75 -1.34 0.64
CA PRO A 59 -2.87 -0.82 1.44
C PRO A 59 -2.63 -0.89 2.96
N VAL A 60 -1.99 -1.96 3.45
CA VAL A 60 -1.71 -2.10 4.89
C VAL A 60 -0.69 -1.05 5.31
N THR A 61 0.37 -0.85 4.54
CA THR A 61 1.38 0.16 4.84
C THR A 61 0.83 1.58 4.78
N ILE A 62 0.00 1.91 3.79
CA ILE A 62 -0.67 3.21 3.77
C ILE A 62 -1.52 3.38 5.03
N LEU A 63 -2.26 2.37 5.47
CA LEU A 63 -3.06 2.43 6.69
C LEU A 63 -2.18 2.62 7.94
N ARG A 64 -1.14 1.79 8.11
CA ARG A 64 -0.30 1.76 9.31
C ARG A 64 0.54 3.02 9.49
N TRP A 65 0.98 3.63 8.40
CA TRP A 65 1.76 4.88 8.43
C TRP A 65 0.92 6.13 8.22
N SER A 66 -0.41 6.00 8.36
CA SER A 66 -1.35 7.11 8.51
C SER A 66 -1.91 7.14 9.93
N PHE A 67 -2.51 8.26 10.31
CA PHE A 67 -3.47 8.26 11.40
C PHE A 67 -4.82 7.74 10.87
N PRO A 68 -5.27 6.55 11.29
CA PRO A 68 -6.53 5.97 10.82
C PRO A 68 -7.73 6.72 11.43
N ARG A 69 -8.88 6.60 10.77
CA ARG A 69 -10.17 7.00 11.36
C ARG A 69 -10.65 5.96 12.36
N ASP A 70 -11.46 6.39 13.31
CA ASP A 70 -11.91 5.63 14.49
C ASP A 70 -13.37 5.14 14.41
N ASP A 71 -14.10 5.53 13.37
CA ASP A 71 -15.52 5.21 13.16
C ASP A 71 -15.77 3.95 12.32
N ILE A 72 -14.74 3.45 11.60
CA ILE A 72 -14.78 2.18 10.87
C ILE A 72 -13.54 1.33 11.12
N SER A 73 -13.62 0.03 10.88
CA SER A 73 -12.54 -0.90 11.19
C SER A 73 -11.30 -0.69 10.31
N ALA A 74 -10.12 -1.05 10.83
CA ALA A 74 -8.87 -1.07 10.06
C ALA A 74 -8.98 -1.97 8.81
N LYS A 75 -9.72 -3.07 8.91
CA LYS A 75 -10.02 -3.96 7.78
C LYS A 75 -10.75 -3.22 6.66
N GLU A 76 -11.83 -2.51 6.99
CA GLU A 76 -12.62 -1.76 5.99
C GLU A 76 -11.78 -0.67 5.33
N GLN A 77 -10.98 0.08 6.11
CA GLN A 77 -10.06 1.09 5.58
C GLN A 77 -9.03 0.47 4.62
N SER A 78 -8.41 -0.66 5.00
CA SER A 78 -7.44 -1.38 4.16
C SER A 78 -8.06 -1.88 2.85
N LEU A 79 -9.32 -2.33 2.88
CA LEU A 79 -10.03 -2.79 1.68
C LEU A 79 -10.38 -1.63 0.74
N GLN A 80 -10.79 -0.47 1.26
CA GLN A 80 -10.99 0.73 0.43
C GLN A 80 -9.67 1.17 -0.23
N LEU A 81 -8.57 1.18 0.52
CA LEU A 81 -7.22 1.44 0.00
C LEU A 81 -6.84 0.45 -1.09
N ALA A 82 -7.09 -0.84 -0.89
CA ALA A 82 -6.78 -1.88 -1.86
C ALA A 82 -7.55 -1.69 -3.17
N LEU A 83 -8.83 -1.35 -3.11
CA LEU A 83 -9.62 -1.06 -4.32
C LEU A 83 -9.08 0.17 -5.06
N ALA A 84 -8.75 1.24 -4.33
CA ALA A 84 -8.16 2.44 -4.91
C ALA A 84 -6.79 2.17 -5.56
N LEU A 85 -5.97 1.30 -4.96
CA LEU A 85 -4.68 0.88 -5.51
C LEU A 85 -4.82 -0.08 -6.68
N ARG A 86 -5.85 -0.93 -6.70
CA ARG A 86 -6.12 -1.83 -7.82
C ARG A 86 -6.28 -1.06 -9.13
N ASP A 87 -6.98 0.07 -9.09
CA ASP A 87 -7.13 0.94 -10.25
C ASP A 87 -5.78 1.47 -10.75
N GLU A 88 -4.87 1.82 -9.84
CA GLU A 88 -3.53 2.29 -10.21
C GLU A 88 -2.65 1.18 -10.77
N VAL A 89 -2.69 -0.02 -10.18
CA VAL A 89 -1.99 -1.21 -10.68
C VAL A 89 -2.45 -1.54 -12.10
N ASN A 90 -3.76 -1.57 -12.33
CA ASN A 90 -4.33 -1.83 -13.66
C ASN A 90 -3.97 -0.74 -14.66
N ASP A 91 -3.93 0.53 -14.24
CA ASP A 91 -3.56 1.63 -15.14
C ASP A 91 -2.05 1.61 -15.48
N LEU A 92 -1.18 1.20 -14.55
CA LEU A 92 0.25 0.97 -14.83
C LEU A 92 0.45 -0.16 -15.85
N GLU A 93 -0.26 -1.27 -15.68
CA GLU A 93 -0.22 -2.39 -16.64
C GLU A 93 -0.69 -1.95 -18.03
N LYS A 94 -1.82 -1.24 -18.12
CA LYS A 94 -2.34 -0.68 -19.40
C LYS A 94 -1.37 0.32 -20.04
N ALA A 95 -0.55 0.99 -19.24
CA ALA A 95 0.50 1.89 -19.71
C ALA A 95 1.81 1.16 -20.08
N ASN A 96 1.78 -0.17 -20.19
CA ASN A 96 2.90 -1.05 -20.54
C ASN A 96 4.02 -1.10 -19.48
N VAL A 97 3.70 -0.86 -18.21
CA VAL A 97 4.62 -1.07 -17.08
C VAL A 97 4.40 -2.49 -16.55
N LYS A 98 5.11 -3.46 -17.14
CA LYS A 98 4.91 -4.90 -16.90
C LYS A 98 5.58 -5.45 -15.64
N VAL A 99 6.37 -4.64 -14.93
CA VAL A 99 6.89 -4.98 -13.61
C VAL A 99 6.38 -3.94 -12.62
N ILE A 100 5.60 -4.36 -11.63
CA ILE A 100 4.96 -3.45 -10.67
C ILE A 100 5.33 -3.91 -9.27
N GLN A 101 5.91 -3.02 -8.48
CA GLN A 101 6.26 -3.26 -7.10
C GLN A 101 5.28 -2.56 -6.17
N VAL A 102 4.70 -3.32 -5.24
CA VAL A 102 3.77 -2.85 -4.21
C VAL A 102 4.38 -3.17 -2.85
N ASP A 103 4.89 -2.14 -2.16
CA ASP A 103 5.67 -2.30 -0.93
C ASP A 103 4.77 -2.47 0.29
N GLU A 104 5.01 -3.51 1.12
CA GLU A 104 4.26 -3.76 2.36
C GLU A 104 5.15 -3.89 3.62
N PRO A 105 6.07 -2.95 3.89
CA PRO A 105 6.96 -3.03 5.05
C PRO A 105 6.22 -3.03 6.39
N ALA A 106 5.05 -2.41 6.49
CA ALA A 106 4.32 -2.32 7.75
C ALA A 106 3.38 -3.52 8.01
N ILE A 107 3.41 -4.56 7.16
CA ILE A 107 2.52 -5.72 7.32
C ILE A 107 2.75 -6.46 8.65
N ARG A 108 3.98 -6.44 9.16
CA ARG A 108 4.31 -7.00 10.47
C ARG A 108 4.13 -5.99 11.61
N GLU A 109 4.40 -4.72 11.35
CA GLU A 109 4.16 -3.62 12.29
C GLU A 109 2.69 -3.52 12.70
N GLY A 110 1.78 -3.79 11.77
CA GLY A 110 0.34 -3.78 12.03
C GLY A 110 -0.22 -4.98 12.80
N LEU A 111 0.59 -6.02 13.05
CA LEU A 111 0.15 -7.24 13.72
C LEU A 111 -0.30 -6.92 15.17
N PRO A 112 -1.51 -7.32 15.59
CA PRO A 112 -1.97 -7.14 16.97
C PRO A 112 -1.00 -7.75 17.99
N LEU A 113 -0.80 -7.05 19.11
CA LEU A 113 0.25 -7.38 20.09
C LEU A 113 0.01 -8.70 20.83
N ARG A 114 -1.25 -9.12 20.96
CA ARG A 114 -1.64 -10.36 21.63
C ARG A 114 -2.15 -11.37 20.63
N GLU A 115 -1.95 -12.64 20.96
CA GLU A 115 -2.64 -13.73 20.29
C GLU A 115 -4.15 -13.67 20.56
N GLY A 116 -4.90 -14.34 19.70
CA GLY A 116 -6.35 -14.42 19.75
C GLY A 116 -7.02 -13.77 18.55
N LYS A 117 -8.35 -13.62 18.66
CA LYS A 117 -9.23 -13.31 17.54
C LYS A 117 -8.80 -12.12 16.69
N GLU A 118 -8.33 -11.04 17.30
CA GLU A 118 -7.90 -9.84 16.55
C GLU A 118 -6.69 -10.13 15.65
N ARG A 119 -5.71 -10.88 16.16
CA ARG A 119 -4.54 -11.31 15.40
C ARG A 119 -4.93 -12.30 14.31
N ASP A 120 -5.81 -13.25 14.64
CA ASP A 120 -6.32 -14.24 13.70
C ASP A 120 -7.06 -13.55 12.54
N ASP A 121 -7.89 -12.56 12.84
CA ASP A 121 -8.58 -11.77 11.82
C ASP A 121 -7.57 -10.94 10.99
N TYR A 122 -6.55 -10.33 11.63
CA TYR A 122 -5.49 -9.56 10.96
C TYR A 122 -4.74 -10.35 9.90
N VAL A 123 -4.26 -11.55 10.25
CA VAL A 123 -3.48 -12.38 9.33
C VAL A 123 -4.30 -12.87 8.13
N GLN A 124 -5.63 -12.76 8.19
CA GLN A 124 -6.51 -13.02 7.05
C GLN A 124 -6.73 -11.78 6.18
N TRP A 125 -7.11 -10.65 6.78
CA TRP A 125 -7.51 -9.49 5.98
C TRP A 125 -6.33 -8.68 5.44
N ALA A 126 -5.18 -8.65 6.13
CA ALA A 126 -4.03 -7.88 5.67
C ALA A 126 -3.51 -8.41 4.31
N PRO A 127 -3.20 -9.72 4.14
CA PRO A 127 -2.80 -10.26 2.84
C PRO A 127 -3.92 -10.21 1.81
N LEU A 128 -5.18 -10.35 2.24
CA LEU A 128 -6.32 -10.21 1.35
C LEU A 128 -6.36 -8.82 0.71
N SER A 129 -6.11 -7.75 1.47
CA SER A 129 -6.10 -6.40 0.92
C SER A 129 -4.96 -6.20 -0.09
N PHE A 130 -3.77 -6.73 0.18
CA PHE A 130 -2.67 -6.74 -0.79
C PHE A 130 -3.05 -7.47 -2.09
N ARG A 131 -3.61 -8.68 -1.97
CA ARG A 131 -4.08 -9.46 -3.12
C ARG A 131 -5.19 -8.74 -3.88
N LEU A 132 -6.12 -8.08 -3.19
CA LEU A 132 -7.19 -7.32 -3.82
C LEU A 132 -6.64 -6.20 -4.72
N ALA A 133 -5.55 -5.54 -4.32
CA ALA A 133 -4.88 -4.53 -5.13
C ALA A 133 -4.12 -5.11 -6.34
N THR A 134 -3.67 -6.36 -6.27
CA THR A 134 -2.67 -6.92 -7.21
C THR A 134 -3.20 -8.08 -8.08
N SER A 135 -4.37 -8.66 -7.78
CA SER A 135 -4.90 -9.84 -8.49
C SER A 135 -5.73 -9.49 -9.73
N GLY A 136 -5.65 -8.24 -10.22
CA GLY A 136 -6.34 -7.78 -11.43
C GLY A 136 -5.50 -7.84 -12.70
N VAL A 137 -4.21 -8.15 -12.56
CA VAL A 137 -3.22 -8.11 -13.65
C VAL A 137 -3.17 -9.41 -14.45
N ASP A 138 -2.65 -9.32 -15.66
CA ASP A 138 -2.36 -10.46 -16.51
C ASP A 138 -1.19 -11.30 -15.97
N ASN A 139 -1.13 -12.57 -16.38
CA ASN A 139 -0.06 -13.50 -15.97
C ASN A 139 1.35 -13.07 -16.42
N ASP A 140 1.45 -12.22 -17.44
CA ASP A 140 2.72 -11.68 -17.94
C ASP A 140 3.21 -10.46 -17.14
N THR A 141 2.38 -9.90 -16.27
CA THR A 141 2.74 -8.80 -15.38
C THR A 141 3.35 -9.33 -14.08
N GLN A 142 4.57 -8.89 -13.79
CA GLN A 142 5.31 -9.34 -12.63
C GLN A 142 5.08 -8.41 -11.43
N ILE A 143 4.35 -8.91 -10.43
CA ILE A 143 4.19 -8.22 -9.14
C ILE A 143 5.39 -8.50 -8.23
N HIS A 144 5.98 -7.45 -7.68
CA HIS A 144 6.99 -7.48 -6.63
C HIS A 144 6.43 -6.91 -5.34
N SER A 145 6.97 -7.32 -4.20
CA SER A 145 6.73 -6.66 -2.92
C SER A 145 8.05 -6.51 -2.15
N HIS A 146 8.03 -5.63 -1.16
CA HIS A 146 9.16 -5.33 -0.29
C HIS A 146 8.70 -5.30 1.17
N PHE A 147 9.52 -5.89 2.03
CA PHE A 147 9.34 -5.93 3.47
C PHE A 147 10.66 -5.54 4.14
N CYS A 148 10.61 -4.77 5.22
CA CYS A 148 11.82 -4.35 5.93
C CYS A 148 11.59 -4.07 7.42
N TYR A 149 12.69 -4.01 8.16
CA TYR A 149 12.77 -3.55 9.55
C TYR A 149 11.69 -4.12 10.49
N SER A 150 11.49 -5.44 10.42
CA SER A 150 10.49 -6.15 11.23
C SER A 150 10.92 -7.60 11.46
N ASP A 151 10.44 -8.22 12.54
CA ASP A 151 10.52 -9.67 12.76
C ASP A 151 9.46 -10.37 11.90
N LEU A 152 9.79 -10.53 10.63
CA LEU A 152 8.90 -11.01 9.58
C LEU A 152 8.48 -12.47 9.80
N ASP A 153 7.20 -12.75 9.55
CA ASP A 153 6.64 -14.11 9.52
C ASP A 153 6.48 -14.58 8.07
N PRO A 154 7.27 -15.57 7.60
CA PRO A 154 7.17 -16.10 6.25
C PRO A 154 5.81 -16.70 5.91
N ALA A 155 5.05 -17.19 6.88
CA ALA A 155 3.72 -17.75 6.63
C ALA A 155 2.69 -16.66 6.27
N HIS A 156 2.90 -15.43 6.76
CA HIS A 156 2.03 -14.29 6.48
C HIS A 156 2.41 -13.55 5.18
N ILE A 157 3.65 -13.72 4.72
CA ILE A 157 4.20 -13.06 3.52
C ILE A 157 3.96 -13.87 2.24
N LYS A 158 3.85 -15.20 2.35
CA LYS A 158 3.52 -16.09 1.24
C LYS A 158 2.04 -15.99 0.86
#